data_AF-A0A7K4N4P5-F1
#
_entry.id   AF-A0A7K4N4P5-F1
#
_cell.length_a   1.000
_cell.length_b   1.000
_cell.length_c   1.000
_cell.angle_alpha   90.00
_cell.angle_beta   90.00
_cell.angle_gamma   90.00
#
_symmetry.space_group_name_H-M   'P 1'
#
loop_
_entity.id
_entity.type
_entity.pdbx_description
1 polymer ?
#
loop_
_entity_poly.entity_id
_entity_poly.type
_entity_poly.pdbx_seq_one_letter_code
_entity_poly.pdbx_strand_id
1 'polypeptide(L)'
;MVSQVKAEDNKTIEFTDTGWPKILDDNKWTTQLLFDTVQACYQGTIRWVVLSHPGLYGQIPTLAAQRQMMEHCFCVMDKIRKENKVEEYKKKVLDPEWGGNDFMLKAMECVNEYHTLPSFFTKIIETLNDKMVTPEDKPKDSQDEPPGQKPKESENGLPATIFQG
;
A
#
# COMPACT_ATOMS: atom_id res chain seq x y z
N MET A 1 1.98 48.31 -38.64
CA MET A 1 2.46 48.03 -37.27
C MET A 1 2.65 46.53 -37.16
N VAL A 2 3.88 46.06 -37.16
CA VAL A 2 4.19 44.64 -36.93
C VAL A 2 4.19 44.45 -35.42
N SER A 3 3.24 43.67 -34.91
CA SER A 3 3.19 43.25 -33.51
C SER A 3 4.48 42.49 -33.20
N GLN A 4 5.34 43.06 -32.36
CA GLN A 4 6.46 42.33 -31.79
C GLN A 4 5.88 41.23 -30.90
N VAL A 5 5.93 40.00 -31.39
CA VAL A 5 5.78 38.81 -30.55
C VAL A 5 6.97 38.83 -29.60
N LYS A 6 6.75 39.27 -28.36
CA LYS A 6 7.73 39.09 -27.29
C LYS A 6 7.84 37.59 -27.07
N ALA A 7 8.97 37.01 -27.48
CA ALA A 7 9.38 35.71 -26.98
C ALA A 7 9.58 35.88 -25.47
N GLU A 8 8.66 35.33 -24.67
CA GLU A 8 8.86 35.24 -23.23
C GLU A 8 10.16 34.48 -22.96
N ASP A 9 10.95 35.06 -22.07
CA ASP A 9 12.36 34.76 -21.87
C ASP A 9 12.61 33.28 -21.57
N ASN A 10 13.69 32.75 -22.15
CA ASN A 10 14.24 31.42 -21.92
C ASN A 10 14.60 31.26 -20.42
N LYS A 11 13.64 30.84 -19.60
CA LYS A 11 13.88 30.55 -18.18
C LYS A 11 14.97 29.49 -18.10
N THR A 12 16.09 29.85 -17.50
CA THR A 12 17.14 28.90 -17.10
C THR A 12 16.46 27.74 -16.40
N ILE A 13 16.52 26.53 -16.98
CA ILE A 13 15.93 25.35 -16.36
C ILE A 13 16.73 25.11 -15.07
N GLU A 14 16.08 25.33 -13.93
CA GLU A 14 16.68 25.02 -12.64
C GLU A 14 16.54 23.52 -12.38
N PHE A 15 17.59 22.92 -11.80
CA PHE A 15 17.61 21.51 -11.44
C PHE A 15 17.75 21.34 -9.92
N THR A 16 17.24 20.24 -9.39
CA THR A 16 17.50 19.79 -8.02
C THR A 16 18.94 19.30 -7.91
N ASP A 17 19.45 19.14 -6.68
CA ASP A 17 20.77 18.55 -6.43
C ASP A 17 20.90 17.11 -6.98
N THR A 18 19.76 16.45 -7.18
CA THR A 18 19.62 15.11 -7.77
C THR A 18 19.47 15.12 -9.30
N GLY A 19 19.57 16.28 -9.94
CA GLY A 19 19.56 16.42 -11.40
C GLY A 19 18.18 16.42 -12.05
N TRP A 20 17.10 16.61 -11.28
CA TRP A 20 15.73 16.69 -11.82
C TRP A 20 15.32 18.13 -12.10
N PRO A 21 14.56 18.40 -13.19
CA PRO A 21 14.08 19.74 -13.46
C PRO A 21 13.09 20.18 -12.37
N LYS A 22 13.30 21.40 -11.83
CA LYS A 22 12.39 22.02 -10.87
C LYS A 22 11.18 22.59 -11.61
N ILE A 23 10.09 21.79 -11.65
CA ILE A 23 8.82 22.18 -12.29
C ILE A 23 7.83 22.75 -11.26
N LEU A 24 7.85 22.22 -10.03
CA LEU A 24 6.96 22.61 -8.93
C LEU A 24 7.76 23.21 -7.78
N ASP A 25 7.11 24.04 -6.97
CA ASP A 25 7.71 24.64 -5.77
C ASP A 25 8.17 23.58 -4.76
N ASP A 26 9.23 23.89 -4.00
CA ASP A 26 9.85 22.95 -3.05
C ASP A 26 8.89 22.43 -1.97
N ASN A 27 7.86 23.22 -1.63
CA ASN A 27 6.85 22.88 -0.62
C ASN A 27 5.70 22.01 -1.15
N LYS A 28 5.76 21.56 -2.42
CA LYS A 28 4.76 20.70 -3.05
C LYS A 28 5.23 19.26 -3.12
N TRP A 29 4.26 18.35 -3.08
CA TRP A 29 4.48 16.94 -3.36
C TRP A 29 4.79 16.79 -4.85
N THR A 30 6.07 16.83 -5.20
CA THR A 30 6.52 16.64 -6.58
C THR A 30 6.26 15.21 -7.03
N THR A 31 6.04 15.00 -8.33
CA THR A 31 5.85 13.65 -8.88
C THR A 31 7.05 12.75 -8.59
N GLN A 32 8.26 13.30 -8.57
CA GLN A 32 9.46 12.57 -8.15
C GLN A 32 9.36 12.09 -6.70
N LEU A 33 8.99 12.98 -5.77
CA LEU A 33 8.84 12.61 -4.36
C LEU A 33 7.74 11.56 -4.15
N LEU A 34 6.63 11.67 -4.89
CA LEU A 34 5.57 10.67 -4.89
C LEU A 34 6.07 9.32 -5.42
N PHE A 35 6.78 9.33 -6.55
CA PHE A 35 7.33 8.12 -7.15
C PHE A 35 8.33 7.43 -6.22
N ASP A 36 9.30 8.17 -5.68
CA ASP A 36 10.32 7.64 -4.78
C ASP A 36 9.69 7.05 -3.51
N THR A 37 8.69 7.73 -2.95
CA THR A 37 7.96 7.28 -1.75
C THR A 37 7.12 6.02 -2.03
N VAL A 38 6.36 6.00 -3.11
CA VAL A 38 5.57 4.83 -3.52
C VAL A 38 6.48 3.66 -3.80
N GLN A 39 7.62 3.88 -4.45
CA GLN A 39 8.57 2.83 -4.76
C GLN A 39 9.23 2.26 -3.49
N ALA A 40 9.53 3.09 -2.50
CA ALA A 40 10.00 2.65 -1.19
C ALA A 40 8.96 1.77 -0.48
N CYS A 41 7.69 2.20 -0.46
CA CYS A 41 6.59 1.37 0.06
C CYS A 41 6.49 0.04 -0.68
N TYR A 42 6.63 0.05 -2.01
CA TYR A 42 6.49 -1.16 -2.82
C TYR A 42 7.60 -2.18 -2.51
N GLN A 43 8.85 -1.73 -2.39
CA GLN A 43 9.96 -2.59 -1.98
C GLN A 43 9.77 -3.12 -0.54
N GLY A 44 9.27 -2.28 0.37
CA GLY A 44 8.87 -2.69 1.70
C GLY A 44 7.78 -3.77 1.68
N THR A 45 6.79 -3.61 0.81
CA THR A 45 5.67 -4.56 0.63
C THR A 45 6.16 -5.91 0.11
N ILE A 46 7.05 -5.93 -0.90
CA ILE A 46 7.69 -7.17 -1.37
C ILE A 46 8.38 -7.87 -0.19
N ARG A 47 9.20 -7.14 0.57
CA ARG A 47 9.90 -7.70 1.73
C ARG A 47 8.91 -8.24 2.76
N TRP A 48 7.85 -7.51 3.05
CA TRP A 48 6.82 -7.92 4.01
C TRP A 48 6.09 -9.19 3.57
N VAL A 49 5.72 -9.28 2.30
CA VAL A 49 5.08 -10.47 1.71
C VAL A 49 6.00 -11.68 1.79
N VAL A 50 7.27 -11.54 1.41
CA VAL A 50 8.26 -12.62 1.46
C VAL A 50 8.53 -13.08 2.89
N LEU A 51 8.61 -12.16 3.86
CA LEU A 51 8.75 -12.51 5.28
C LEU A 51 7.53 -13.27 5.81
N SER A 52 6.33 -12.93 5.35
CA SER A 52 5.08 -13.61 5.73
C SER A 52 4.89 -14.94 4.99
N HIS A 53 5.48 -15.08 3.81
CA HIS A 53 5.40 -16.26 2.94
C HIS A 53 6.79 -16.62 2.37
N PRO A 54 7.66 -17.28 3.15
CA PRO A 54 9.06 -17.53 2.76
C PRO A 54 9.23 -18.30 1.44
N GLY A 55 8.24 -19.10 1.03
CA GLY A 55 8.24 -19.83 -0.24
C GLY A 55 8.23 -18.95 -1.50
N LEU A 56 7.93 -17.66 -1.37
CA LEU A 56 7.94 -16.69 -2.47
C LEU A 56 9.31 -16.01 -2.66
N TYR A 57 10.31 -16.37 -1.85
CA TYR A 57 11.65 -15.79 -1.94
C TYR A 57 12.26 -16.00 -3.33
N GLY A 58 12.79 -14.92 -3.91
CA GLY A 58 13.43 -14.94 -5.24
C GLY A 58 12.44 -15.04 -6.42
N GLN A 59 11.13 -15.10 -6.16
CA GLN A 59 10.13 -15.10 -7.21
C GLN A 59 9.71 -13.67 -7.57
N ILE A 60 9.30 -13.47 -8.82
CA ILE A 60 8.77 -12.20 -9.30
C ILE A 60 7.24 -12.23 -9.09
N PRO A 61 6.64 -11.20 -8.46
CA PRO A 61 5.18 -11.14 -8.35
C PRO A 61 4.53 -11.06 -9.73
N THR A 62 3.37 -11.69 -9.90
CA THR A 62 2.57 -11.55 -11.13
C THR A 62 2.13 -10.10 -11.35
N LEU A 63 1.78 -9.71 -12.58
CA LEU A 63 1.27 -8.36 -12.86
C LEU A 63 0.05 -8.00 -11.99
N ALA A 64 -0.83 -8.97 -11.70
CA ALA A 64 -1.97 -8.76 -10.81
C ALA A 64 -1.52 -8.49 -9.36
N ALA A 65 -0.55 -9.26 -8.86
CA ALA A 65 0.04 -9.05 -7.55
C ALA A 65 0.78 -7.71 -7.43
N GLN A 66 1.60 -7.38 -8.43
CA GLN A 66 2.30 -6.10 -8.50
C GLN A 66 1.30 -4.93 -8.47
N ARG A 67 0.17 -5.05 -9.18
CA ARG A 67 -0.88 -4.04 -9.14
C ARG A 67 -1.51 -3.88 -7.76
N GLN A 68 -1.85 -4.98 -7.08
CA GLN A 68 -2.35 -4.89 -5.69
C GLN A 68 -1.34 -4.25 -4.74
N MET A 69 -0.05 -4.54 -4.90
CA MET A 69 1.02 -3.91 -4.12
C MET A 69 1.11 -2.41 -4.39
N MET A 70 0.95 -1.98 -5.64
CA MET A 70 0.92 -0.56 -6.00
C MET A 70 -0.33 0.14 -5.43
N GLU A 71 -1.49 -0.48 -5.53
CA GLU A 71 -2.76 0.04 -4.97
C GLU A 71 -2.66 0.22 -3.45
N HIS A 72 -2.05 -0.76 -2.75
CA HIS A 72 -1.70 -0.64 -1.34
C HIS A 72 -0.80 0.57 -1.08
N CYS A 73 0.26 0.75 -1.86
CA CYS A 73 1.18 1.85 -1.68
C CYS A 73 0.61 3.22 -2.02
N PHE A 74 -0.41 3.30 -2.87
CA PHE A 74 -1.17 4.53 -3.05
C PHE A 74 -1.95 4.91 -1.79
N CYS A 75 -2.57 3.94 -1.11
CA CYS A 75 -3.22 4.19 0.18
C CYS A 75 -2.22 4.70 1.23
N VAL A 76 -1.06 4.04 1.36
CA VAL A 76 -0.01 4.44 2.31
C VAL A 76 0.49 5.86 1.99
N MET A 77 0.79 6.14 0.72
CA MET A 77 1.22 7.45 0.26
C MET A 77 0.19 8.54 0.60
N ASP A 78 -1.09 8.30 0.35
CA ASP A 78 -2.12 9.30 0.62
C ASP A 78 -2.31 9.56 2.12
N LYS A 79 -2.17 8.54 2.97
CA LYS A 79 -2.13 8.74 4.43
C LYS A 79 -0.93 9.58 4.86
N ILE A 80 0.27 9.24 4.39
CA ILE A 80 1.49 10.01 4.68
C ILE A 80 1.33 11.48 4.25
N ARG A 81 0.78 11.72 3.05
CA ARG A 81 0.56 13.08 2.52
C ARG A 81 -0.46 13.87 3.32
N LYS A 82 -1.50 13.19 3.82
CA LYS A 82 -2.53 13.80 4.64
C LYS A 82 -1.99 14.24 6.00
N GLU A 83 -1.04 13.49 6.56
CA GLU A 83 -0.53 13.71 7.91
C GLU A 83 0.76 14.54 7.97
N ASN A 84 1.51 14.61 6.86
CA ASN A 84 2.81 15.28 6.84
C ASN A 84 2.84 16.42 5.81
N LYS A 85 3.40 17.57 6.22
CA LYS A 85 3.82 18.61 5.28
C LYS A 85 5.08 18.14 4.53
N VAL A 86 5.21 18.54 3.26
CA VAL A 86 6.33 18.13 2.38
C VAL A 86 7.70 18.37 3.02
N GLU A 87 7.92 19.56 3.59
CA GLU A 87 9.20 19.93 4.21
C GLU A 87 9.55 19.10 5.43
N GLU A 88 8.53 18.72 6.21
CA GLU A 88 8.69 17.89 7.39
C GLU A 88 8.95 16.44 6.98
N TYR A 89 8.20 15.95 6.00
CA TYR A 89 8.39 14.62 5.43
C TYR A 89 9.81 14.44 4.88
N LYS A 90 10.31 15.39 4.07
CA LYS A 90 11.67 15.33 3.49
C LYS A 90 12.76 15.19 4.56
N LYS A 91 12.56 15.75 5.75
CA LYS A 91 13.51 15.63 6.87
C LYS A 91 13.35 14.30 7.60
N LYS A 92 12.11 13.92 7.90
CA LYS A 92 11.81 12.71 8.68
C LYS A 92 12.04 11.42 7.91
N VAL A 93 11.79 11.38 6.61
CA VAL A 93 11.97 10.17 5.77
C VAL A 93 13.43 9.70 5.71
N LEU A 94 14.39 10.59 6.01
CA LEU A 94 15.80 10.25 6.10
C LEU A 94 16.16 9.49 7.40
N ASP A 95 15.29 9.57 8.42
CA ASP A 95 15.41 8.77 9.63
C ASP A 95 14.84 7.36 9.37
N PRO A 96 15.68 6.31 9.38
CA PRO A 96 15.24 4.95 9.10
C PRO A 96 14.22 4.42 10.12
N GLU A 97 14.30 4.85 11.39
CA GLU A 97 13.39 4.40 12.43
C GLU A 97 12.01 5.00 12.22
N TRP A 98 11.94 6.31 11.98
CA TRP A 98 10.69 6.98 11.65
C TRP A 98 10.09 6.42 10.36
N GLY A 99 10.89 6.32 9.28
CA GLY A 99 10.43 5.81 8.00
C GLY A 99 9.91 4.39 8.08
N GLY A 100 10.63 3.49 8.77
CA GLY A 100 10.17 2.11 8.95
C GLY A 100 8.88 2.01 9.75
N ASN A 101 8.82 2.68 10.91
CA ASN A 101 7.66 2.61 11.80
C ASN A 101 6.41 3.26 11.20
N ASP A 102 6.55 4.46 10.62
CA ASP A 102 5.44 5.20 10.03
C ASP A 102 4.86 4.45 8.82
N PHE A 103 5.71 4.00 7.89
CA PHE A 103 5.24 3.24 6.74
C PHE A 103 4.59 1.92 7.14
N MET A 104 5.16 1.18 8.10
CA MET A 104 4.55 -0.08 8.56
C MET A 104 3.22 0.16 9.28
N LEU A 105 3.11 1.22 10.09
CA LEU A 105 1.86 1.61 10.73
C LEU A 105 0.79 1.94 9.67
N LYS A 106 1.10 2.80 8.71
CA LYS A 106 0.17 3.17 7.63
C LYS A 106 -0.17 1.99 6.72
N ALA A 107 0.78 1.10 6.47
CA ALA A 107 0.53 -0.14 5.73
C ALA A 107 -0.50 -1.02 6.46
N MET A 108 -0.33 -1.24 7.76
CA MET A 108 -1.28 -2.02 8.55
C MET A 108 -2.66 -1.37 8.59
N GLU A 109 -2.73 -0.04 8.76
CA GLU A 109 -4.00 0.68 8.68
C GLU A 109 -4.66 0.52 7.30
N CYS A 110 -3.90 0.59 6.20
CA CYS A 110 -4.40 0.37 4.84
C CYS A 110 -4.92 -1.05 4.59
N VAL A 111 -4.32 -2.08 5.20
CA VAL A 111 -4.83 -3.46 5.11
C VAL A 111 -6.09 -3.62 5.94
N ASN A 112 -6.13 -3.04 7.14
CA ASN A 112 -7.25 -3.22 8.07
C ASN A 112 -8.49 -2.40 7.69
N GLU A 113 -8.32 -1.12 7.35
CA GLU A 113 -9.44 -0.19 7.08
C GLU A 113 -9.92 -0.27 5.63
N TYR A 114 -9.01 -0.48 4.69
CA TYR A 114 -9.29 -0.41 3.25
C TYR A 114 -9.12 -1.75 2.53
N HIS A 115 -8.82 -2.83 3.27
CA HIS A 115 -8.71 -4.19 2.75
C HIS A 115 -7.76 -4.32 1.55
N THR A 116 -6.68 -3.53 1.56
CA THR A 116 -5.62 -3.61 0.56
C THR A 116 -4.85 -4.92 0.68
N LEU A 117 -4.17 -5.35 -0.39
CA LEU A 117 -3.45 -6.64 -0.49
C LEU A 117 -4.33 -7.88 -0.20
N PRO A 118 -5.54 -7.98 -0.77
CA PRO A 118 -6.50 -9.03 -0.42
C PRO A 118 -5.98 -10.46 -0.72
N SER A 119 -5.14 -10.62 -1.74
CA SER A 119 -4.55 -11.91 -2.10
C SER A 119 -3.45 -12.37 -1.12
N PHE A 120 -2.93 -11.49 -0.28
CA PHE A 120 -1.85 -11.79 0.67
C PHE A 120 -2.33 -11.91 2.12
N PHE A 121 -3.38 -11.17 2.49
CA PHE A 121 -3.79 -11.00 3.89
C PHE A 121 -5.27 -11.30 4.14
N THR A 122 -5.81 -12.30 3.44
CA THR A 122 -7.23 -12.69 3.52
C THR A 122 -7.65 -13.07 4.95
N LYS A 123 -6.78 -13.78 5.69
CA LYS A 123 -7.04 -14.17 7.09
C LYS A 123 -7.13 -12.98 8.06
N ILE A 124 -6.39 -11.89 7.82
CA ILE A 124 -6.46 -10.68 8.66
C ILE A 124 -7.84 -10.02 8.48
N ILE A 125 -8.29 -9.94 7.22
CA ILE A 125 -9.59 -9.37 6.86
C ILE A 125 -10.74 -10.19 7.46
N GLU A 126 -10.68 -11.52 7.36
CA GLU A 126 -11.70 -12.43 7.93
C GLU A 126 -11.81 -12.27 9.46
N THR A 127 -10.68 -12.25 10.18
CA THR A 127 -10.71 -12.08 11.65
C THR A 127 -11.22 -10.72 12.13
N LEU A 128 -11.16 -9.67 11.29
CA LEU A 128 -11.75 -8.36 11.58
C LEU A 128 -13.25 -8.35 11.32
N ASN A 129 -13.68 -8.97 10.23
CA ASN A 129 -15.11 -9.10 9.92
C ASN A 129 -15.85 -9.92 10.99
N ASP A 130 -15.25 -11.00 11.49
CA ASP A 130 -15.82 -11.81 12.57
C ASP A 130 -15.94 -11.02 13.89
N LYS A 131 -15.06 -10.05 14.14
CA LYS A 131 -15.10 -9.17 15.32
C LYS A 131 -16.08 -7.99 15.16
N MET A 132 -16.49 -7.65 13.93
CA MET A 132 -17.48 -6.60 13.66
C MET A 132 -18.93 -7.11 13.67
N VAL A 133 -19.15 -8.42 13.77
CA VAL A 133 -20.49 -8.97 14.02
C VAL A 133 -20.83 -8.77 15.51
N THR A 134 -21.40 -7.62 15.82
CA THR A 134 -22.13 -7.42 17.08
C THR A 134 -23.34 -8.37 17.06
N PRO A 135 -23.61 -9.16 18.12
CA PRO A 135 -24.79 -10.01 18.15
C PRO A 135 -26.04 -9.13 18.17
N GLU A 136 -26.79 -9.09 17.08
CA GLU A 136 -28.19 -8.65 17.16
C GLU A 136 -28.94 -9.66 18.02
N ASP A 137 -29.35 -9.20 19.21
CA ASP A 137 -30.32 -9.87 20.07
C ASP A 137 -31.58 -10.19 19.25
N LYS A 138 -31.81 -11.48 18.98
CA LYS A 138 -33.14 -12.02 18.69
C LYS A 138 -33.43 -13.18 19.63
N PRO A 139 -34.63 -13.21 20.27
CA PRO A 139 -34.97 -14.28 21.18
C PRO A 139 -35.21 -15.60 20.44
N LYS A 140 -34.82 -16.68 21.13
CA LYS A 140 -34.99 -18.10 20.79
C LYS A 140 -36.40 -18.43 20.29
N ASP A 141 -36.47 -19.26 19.25
CA ASP A 141 -37.33 -20.44 19.35
C ASP A 141 -36.69 -21.67 18.69
N SER A 142 -36.99 -22.79 19.31
CA SER A 142 -36.39 -24.12 19.25
C SER A 142 -36.88 -24.94 18.05
N GLN A 143 -36.03 -25.81 17.48
CA GLN A 143 -36.34 -27.23 17.20
C GLN A 143 -35.15 -28.00 16.55
N ASP A 144 -34.70 -29.02 17.31
CA ASP A 144 -34.21 -30.37 16.96
C ASP A 144 -32.99 -30.64 16.04
N GLU A 145 -32.02 -31.40 16.59
CA GLU A 145 -30.83 -32.02 15.98
C GLU A 145 -31.11 -33.48 15.44
N PRO A 146 -30.11 -34.32 15.05
CA PRO A 146 -29.31 -34.39 13.81
C PRO A 146 -29.38 -35.86 13.21
N PRO A 147 -28.57 -36.38 12.22
CA PRO A 147 -27.10 -36.59 12.35
C PRO A 147 -26.28 -36.56 11.02
N GLY A 148 -24.94 -36.44 11.13
CA GLY A 148 -24.05 -36.77 10.01
C GLY A 148 -22.60 -36.31 10.11
N GLN A 149 -21.81 -36.92 11.00
CA GLN A 149 -20.35 -36.74 11.03
C GLN A 149 -19.68 -37.37 9.79
N LYS A 150 -18.78 -36.64 9.13
CA LYS A 150 -17.40 -37.09 8.80
C LYS A 150 -16.50 -35.90 8.37
N PRO A 151 -15.27 -35.79 8.91
CA PRO A 151 -14.30 -34.76 8.56
C PRO A 151 -13.25 -35.26 7.54
N LYS A 152 -12.81 -34.37 6.64
CA LYS A 152 -11.56 -34.32 5.83
C LYS A 152 -11.85 -33.31 4.70
N GLU A 153 -11.02 -32.32 4.37
CA GLU A 153 -9.57 -32.28 4.34
C GLU A 153 -9.12 -30.81 4.41
N SER A 154 -7.93 -30.61 4.97
CA SER A 154 -7.21 -29.34 4.96
C SER A 154 -6.86 -28.97 3.51
N GLU A 155 -7.59 -28.03 2.92
CA GLU A 155 -7.11 -27.32 1.74
C GLU A 155 -6.41 -26.05 2.24
N ASN A 156 -5.09 -26.13 2.36
CA ASN A 156 -4.21 -24.98 2.36
C ASN A 156 -4.35 -24.27 1.01
N GLY A 157 -5.45 -23.54 0.82
CA GLY A 157 -5.69 -22.69 -0.34
C GLY A 157 -4.84 -21.42 -0.28
N LEU A 158 -3.52 -21.56 -0.31
CA LEU A 158 -2.69 -20.49 -0.85
C LEU A 158 -2.98 -20.48 -2.36
N PRO A 159 -3.39 -19.36 -2.98
CA PRO A 159 -3.44 -19.30 -4.43
C PRO A 159 -2.01 -19.50 -4.93
N ALA A 160 -1.71 -20.67 -5.47
CA ALA A 160 -0.38 -21.09 -5.89
C ALA A 160 0.16 -20.34 -7.14
N THR A 161 -0.26 -19.08 -7.34
CA THR A 161 -0.06 -18.35 -8.60
C THR A 161 0.24 -16.86 -8.42
N ILE A 162 0.40 -16.34 -7.20
CA ILE A 162 0.56 -14.88 -6.98
C ILE A 162 1.94 -14.37 -7.43
N PHE A 163 2.97 -15.20 -7.34
CA PHE A 163 4.32 -14.95 -7.85
C PHE A 163 4.66 -16.04 -8.87
N GLN A 164 4.10 -15.94 -10.06
CA GLN A 164 4.44 -16.81 -11.19
C GLN A 164 4.63 -15.93 -12.42
N GLY A 165 5.89 -15.63 -12.73
CA GLY A 165 6.30 -15.15 -14.04
C GLY A 165 6.56 -16.33 -14.97
#